data_AF-A0A486XBM1-F1
#
_entry.id   AF-A0A486XBM1-F1
#
_cell.length_a   1.000
_cell.length_b   1.000
_cell.length_c   1.000
_cell.angle_alpha   90.00
_cell.angle_beta   90.00
_cell.angle_gamma   90.00
#
_symmetry.space_group_name_H-M   'P 1'
#
loop_
_entity.id
_entity.type
_entity.pdbx_description
1 polymer ?
#
loop_
_entity_poly.entity_id
_entity_poly.type
_entity_poly.pdbx_seq_one_letter_code
_entity_poly.pdbx_strand_id
1 'polypeptide(L)'
;MKGFSKQDFSILDFVISCLFMQAITFDEFKEFFYFVIKNNEIENIPIFMWDILDLKKEDISTIYNIIGFVPHSDMSIYDRNAIYGIAVKRFGCVFDKSISDEDAEKSLNENPNILIRFKEVFPFIDLNF
;
A
#
# COMPACT_ATOMS: atom_id res chain seq x y z
N MET A 1 -9.19 -23.19 3.32
CA MET A 1 -8.15 -22.15 3.20
C MET A 1 -7.79 -21.70 4.60
N LYS A 2 -6.53 -21.81 5.03
CA LYS A 2 -6.07 -21.10 6.24
C LYS A 2 -6.19 -19.61 5.91
N GLY A 3 -7.26 -19.00 6.40
CA GLY A 3 -7.64 -17.63 6.04
C GLY A 3 -6.68 -16.61 6.64
N PHE A 4 -6.49 -15.53 5.90
CA PHE A 4 -5.83 -14.30 6.34
C PHE A 4 -6.19 -13.96 7.80
N SER A 5 -5.17 -13.63 8.58
CA SER A 5 -5.33 -13.03 9.89
C SER A 5 -5.80 -11.57 9.76
N LYS A 6 -6.30 -10.97 10.87
CA LYS A 6 -6.60 -9.53 10.92
C LYS A 6 -5.39 -8.69 10.51
N GLN A 7 -4.18 -9.16 10.83
CA GLN A 7 -2.94 -8.48 10.47
C GLN A 7 -2.73 -8.46 8.95
N ASP A 8 -3.03 -9.56 8.27
CA ASP A 8 -2.89 -9.67 6.82
C ASP A 8 -3.89 -8.75 6.09
N PHE A 9 -5.10 -8.56 6.63
CA PHE A 9 -6.06 -7.57 6.11
C PHE A 9 -5.58 -6.13 6.29
N SER A 10 -4.99 -5.82 7.44
CA SER A 10 -4.46 -4.49 7.70
C SER A 10 -3.28 -4.15 6.78
N ILE A 11 -2.38 -5.12 6.52
CA ILE A 11 -1.28 -4.94 5.57
C ILE A 11 -1.82 -4.70 4.16
N LEU A 12 -2.79 -5.50 3.71
CA LEU A 12 -3.36 -5.36 2.38
C LEU A 12 -4.08 -4.01 2.19
N ASP A 13 -4.85 -3.55 3.19
CA ASP A 13 -5.47 -2.21 3.16
C ASP A 13 -4.41 -1.10 3.06
N PHE A 14 -3.30 -1.23 3.80
CA PHE A 14 -2.21 -0.27 3.74
C PHE A 14 -1.53 -0.24 2.36
N VAL A 15 -1.24 -1.40 1.78
CA VAL A 15 -0.62 -1.50 0.44
C VAL A 15 -1.52 -0.92 -0.64
N ILE A 16 -2.81 -1.24 -0.61
CA ILE A 16 -3.81 -0.70 -1.55
C ILE A 16 -3.98 0.81 -1.36
N SER A 17 -4.01 1.28 -0.11
CA SER A 17 -4.05 2.72 0.19
C SER A 17 -2.81 3.43 -0.36
N CYS A 18 -1.61 2.87 -0.18
CA CYS A 18 -0.39 3.45 -0.75
C CYS A 18 -0.45 3.56 -2.28
N LEU A 19 -1.03 2.58 -2.97
CA LEU A 19 -1.19 2.64 -4.43
C LEU A 19 -2.16 3.75 -4.85
N PHE A 20 -3.37 3.76 -4.29
CA PHE A 20 -4.40 4.75 -4.68
C PHE A 20 -4.03 6.17 -4.27
N MET A 21 -3.28 6.32 -3.18
CA MET A 21 -2.75 7.61 -2.71
C MET A 21 -1.42 7.98 -3.37
N GLN A 22 -0.99 7.22 -4.39
CA GLN A 22 0.20 7.46 -5.21
C GLN A 22 1.52 7.50 -4.42
N ALA A 23 1.54 6.87 -3.24
CA ALA A 23 2.76 6.70 -2.44
C ALA A 23 3.67 5.59 -2.98
N ILE A 24 3.15 4.72 -3.86
CA ILE A 24 3.90 3.72 -4.62
C ILE A 24 3.44 3.69 -6.08
N THR A 25 4.31 3.21 -6.97
CA THR A 25 3.94 2.95 -8.36
C THR A 25 3.17 1.63 -8.50
N PHE A 26 2.53 1.41 -9.65
CA PHE A 26 1.89 0.13 -9.93
C PHE A 26 2.89 -1.04 -9.99
N ASP A 27 4.11 -0.78 -10.47
CA ASP A 27 5.17 -1.79 -10.52
C ASP A 27 5.65 -2.13 -9.11
N GLU A 28 5.83 -1.14 -8.23
CA GLU A 28 6.16 -1.35 -6.81
C GLU A 28 5.05 -2.07 -6.05
N PHE A 29 3.79 -1.80 -6.41
CA PHE A 29 2.65 -2.54 -5.89
C PHE A 29 2.72 -4.02 -6.30
N LYS A 30 3.07 -4.35 -7.55
CA LYS A 30 3.30 -5.75 -7.95
C LYS A 30 4.53 -6.37 -7.27
N GLU A 31 5.59 -5.60 -7.12
CA GLU A 31 6.81 -6.03 -6.43
C GLU A 31 6.52 -6.44 -4.98
N PHE A 32 5.58 -5.78 -4.30
CA PHE A 32 5.12 -6.23 -2.98
C PHE A 32 4.58 -7.67 -3.02
N PHE A 33 3.72 -8.02 -3.97
CA PHE A 33 3.20 -9.38 -4.09
C PHE A 33 4.28 -10.38 -4.49
N TYR A 34 5.19 -10.02 -5.40
CA TYR A 34 6.36 -10.84 -5.71
C TYR A 34 7.23 -11.10 -4.47
N PHE A 35 7.47 -10.07 -3.67
CA PHE A 35 8.21 -10.17 -2.42
C PHE A 35 7.51 -11.11 -1.43
N VAL A 36 6.20 -10.97 -1.23
CA VAL A 36 5.43 -11.86 -0.35
C VAL A 36 5.50 -13.31 -0.83
N ILE A 37 5.27 -13.54 -2.13
CA ILE A 37 5.32 -14.88 -2.74
C ILE A 37 6.69 -15.52 -2.57
N LYS A 38 7.77 -14.77 -2.80
CA LYS A 38 9.15 -15.27 -2.71
C LYS A 38 9.56 -15.64 -1.29
N ASN A 39 8.99 -14.99 -0.28
CA ASN A 39 9.38 -15.14 1.13
C ASN A 39 8.43 -16.04 1.93
N ASN A 40 7.43 -16.67 1.30
CA ASN A 40 6.49 -17.56 1.96
C ASN A 40 6.42 -18.94 1.27
N GLU A 41 6.04 -19.97 2.02
CA GLU A 41 5.75 -21.29 1.46
C GLU A 41 4.51 -21.23 0.57
N ILE A 42 4.53 -21.96 -0.55
CA ILE A 42 3.49 -21.87 -1.59
C ILE A 42 2.09 -22.23 -1.06
N GLU A 43 2.01 -23.14 -0.08
CA GLU A 43 0.77 -23.57 0.57
C GLU A 43 0.11 -22.47 1.40
N ASN A 44 0.88 -21.46 1.81
CA ASN A 44 0.41 -20.31 2.57
C ASN A 44 0.08 -19.11 1.67
N ILE A 45 0.37 -19.19 0.36
CA ILE A 45 0.11 -18.11 -0.60
C ILE A 45 -1.36 -18.15 -1.06
N PRO A 46 -2.11 -17.08 -0.86
CA PRO A 46 -3.49 -17.00 -1.28
C PRO A 46 -3.61 -16.84 -2.80
N ILE A 47 -4.58 -17.54 -3.39
CA ILE A 47 -4.73 -17.66 -4.85
C ILE A 47 -4.83 -16.29 -5.53
N PHE A 48 -5.56 -15.35 -4.92
CA PHE A 48 -5.73 -14.02 -5.51
C PHE A 48 -4.42 -13.26 -5.72
N MET A 49 -3.32 -13.62 -5.02
CA MET A 49 -2.04 -12.94 -5.23
C MET A 49 -1.53 -13.16 -6.66
N TRP A 50 -1.77 -14.34 -7.24
CA TRP A 50 -1.45 -14.63 -8.63
C TRP A 50 -2.33 -13.81 -9.58
N ASP A 51 -3.63 -13.71 -9.27
CA ASP A 51 -4.57 -12.89 -10.05
C ASP A 51 -4.20 -11.39 -9.99
N ILE A 52 -3.65 -10.92 -8.86
CA ILE A 52 -3.12 -9.55 -8.74
C ILE A 52 -1.85 -9.36 -9.59
N LEU A 53 -0.98 -10.36 -9.68
CA LEU A 53 0.21 -10.27 -10.54
C LEU A 53 -0.17 -10.18 -12.03
N ASP A 54 -1.25 -10.85 -12.44
CA ASP A 54 -1.78 -10.79 -13.81
C ASP A 54 -2.62 -9.52 -14.07
N LEU A 55 -2.99 -8.78 -13.03
CA LEU A 55 -3.76 -7.54 -13.14
C LEU A 55 -3.04 -6.50 -14.00
N LYS A 56 -3.76 -5.89 -14.94
CA LYS A 56 -3.26 -4.76 -15.71
C LYS A 56 -3.59 -3.44 -15.01
N LYS A 57 -2.77 -2.42 -15.26
CA LYS A 57 -2.90 -1.11 -14.59
C LYS A 57 -4.26 -0.46 -14.87
N GLU A 58 -4.74 -0.57 -16.10
CA GLU A 58 -6.05 -0.09 -16.56
C GLU A 58 -7.23 -0.72 -15.80
N ASP A 59 -7.05 -1.92 -15.25
CA ASP A 59 -8.08 -2.70 -14.56
C ASP A 59 -7.98 -2.56 -13.03
N ILE A 60 -7.13 -1.67 -12.50
CA ILE A 60 -6.88 -1.58 -11.06
C ILE A 60 -8.14 -1.32 -10.21
N SER A 61 -9.19 -0.74 -10.81
CA SER A 61 -10.48 -0.54 -10.16
C SER A 61 -11.19 -1.85 -9.78
N THR A 62 -10.83 -2.98 -10.39
CA THR A 62 -11.42 -4.29 -10.10
C THR A 62 -10.71 -5.06 -8.99
N ILE A 63 -9.69 -4.47 -8.34
CA ILE A 63 -8.86 -5.14 -7.33
C ILE A 63 -9.68 -5.80 -6.20
N TYR A 64 -10.75 -5.16 -5.73
CA TYR A 64 -11.60 -5.72 -4.67
C TYR A 64 -12.41 -6.93 -5.14
N ASN A 65 -12.73 -7.03 -6.44
CA ASN A 65 -13.36 -8.22 -7.00
C ASN A 65 -12.37 -9.40 -7.05
N ILE A 66 -11.09 -9.11 -7.28
CA ILE A 66 -10.02 -10.12 -7.30
C ILE A 66 -9.74 -10.63 -5.89
N ILE A 67 -9.62 -9.72 -4.92
CA ILE A 67 -9.39 -10.07 -3.51
C ILE A 67 -10.61 -10.80 -2.93
N GLY A 68 -11.82 -10.49 -3.39
CA GLY A 68 -13.07 -11.10 -2.93
C GLY A 68 -13.60 -10.55 -1.60
N PHE A 69 -12.96 -9.52 -1.06
CA PHE A 69 -13.38 -8.78 0.12
C PHE A 69 -12.75 -7.38 0.11
N VAL A 70 -13.24 -6.49 0.98
CA VAL A 70 -12.66 -5.16 1.20
C VAL A 70 -11.72 -5.25 2.41
N PRO A 71 -10.39 -5.15 2.23
CA PRO A 71 -9.46 -5.07 3.34
C PRO A 71 -9.77 -3.87 4.22
N HIS A 72 -9.46 -3.97 5.51
CA HIS A 72 -9.67 -2.87 6.44
C HIS A 72 -8.52 -2.78 7.43
N SER A 73 -8.20 -1.55 7.82
CA SER A 73 -7.30 -1.24 8.91
C SER A 73 -7.91 -0.16 9.80
N ASP A 74 -7.34 -0.01 11.00
CA ASP A 74 -7.70 1.03 11.96
C ASP A 74 -6.99 2.38 11.64
N MET A 75 -6.56 2.61 10.39
CA MET A 75 -5.91 3.86 9.96
C MET A 75 -6.84 5.06 10.11
N SER A 76 -6.37 6.07 10.84
CA SER A 76 -7.05 7.35 10.99
C SER A 76 -6.93 8.21 9.72
N ILE A 77 -7.65 9.34 9.70
CA ILE A 77 -7.49 10.34 8.64
C ILE A 77 -6.06 10.92 8.62
N TYR A 78 -5.42 11.07 9.79
CA TYR A 78 -4.05 11.58 9.90
C TYR A 78 -3.03 10.59 9.35
N ASP A 79 -3.26 9.29 9.58
CA ASP A 79 -2.44 8.22 9.00
C ASP A 79 -2.53 8.23 7.46
N ARG A 80 -3.74 8.38 6.92
CA ARG A 80 -3.95 8.52 5.48
C ARG A 80 -3.25 9.78 4.95
N ASN A 81 -3.39 10.92 5.62
CA ASN A 81 -2.68 12.15 5.22
C ASN A 81 -1.15 11.98 5.24
N ALA A 82 -0.60 11.20 6.17
CA ALA A 82 0.82 10.87 6.18
C ALA A 82 1.25 10.03 4.97
N ILE A 83 0.38 9.14 4.44
CA ILE A 83 0.66 8.43 3.17
C ILE A 83 0.78 9.44 2.01
N TYR A 84 -0.07 10.47 1.95
CA TYR A 84 0.12 11.56 0.99
C TYR A 84 1.46 12.26 1.18
N GLY A 85 1.90 12.49 2.43
CA GLY A 85 3.21 13.07 2.71
C GLY A 85 4.37 12.24 2.14
N ILE A 86 4.26 10.90 2.18
CA ILE A 86 5.23 10.01 1.53
C ILE A 86 5.18 10.22 0.01
N ALA A 87 3.99 10.21 -0.58
CA ALA A 87 3.82 10.40 -2.02
C ALA A 87 4.39 11.75 -2.51
N VAL A 88 4.17 12.84 -1.77
CA VAL A 88 4.73 14.17 -2.04
C VAL A 88 6.25 14.14 -1.97
N LYS A 89 6.84 13.57 -0.92
CA LYS A 89 8.29 13.49 -0.81
C LYS A 89 8.94 12.60 -1.88
N ARG A 90 8.24 11.57 -2.36
CA ARG A 90 8.73 10.66 -3.40
C ARG A 90 8.62 11.23 -4.82
N PHE A 91 7.51 11.90 -5.12
CA PHE A 91 7.15 12.25 -6.50
C PHE A 91 6.91 13.75 -6.73
N GLY A 92 7.04 14.57 -5.68
CA GLY A 92 6.92 16.02 -5.71
C GLY A 92 5.49 16.55 -5.78
N CYS A 93 4.56 15.84 -6.43
CA CYS A 93 3.16 16.23 -6.46
C CYS A 93 2.25 14.99 -6.60
N VAL A 94 1.07 15.09 -5.99
CA VAL A 94 0.04 14.05 -6.00
C VAL A 94 -1.27 14.66 -6.49
N PHE A 95 -1.91 14.00 -7.44
CA PHE A 95 -3.22 14.41 -7.96
C PHE A 95 -4.36 13.93 -7.06
N ASP A 96 -5.48 14.66 -7.07
CA ASP A 96 -6.73 14.27 -6.40
C ASP A 96 -6.62 14.10 -4.87
N LYS A 97 -5.66 14.79 -4.24
CA LYS A 97 -5.55 14.87 -2.78
C LYS A 97 -6.53 15.89 -2.20
N SER A 98 -7.08 15.58 -1.03
CA SER A 98 -8.02 16.44 -0.29
C SER A 98 -7.32 17.50 0.59
N ILE A 99 -6.00 17.52 0.62
CA ILE A 99 -5.16 18.37 1.49
C ILE A 99 -4.04 19.04 0.68
N SER A 100 -3.40 20.06 1.25
CA SER A 100 -2.20 20.68 0.66
C SER A 100 -0.97 19.77 0.76
N ASP A 101 0.07 20.02 -0.03
CA ASP A 101 1.34 19.30 0.07
C ASP A 101 2.01 19.58 1.43
N GLU A 102 1.91 20.82 1.92
CA GLU A 102 2.41 21.22 3.24
C GLU A 102 1.70 20.46 4.38
N ASP A 103 0.38 20.32 4.31
CA ASP A 103 -0.39 19.57 5.32
C ASP A 103 -0.09 18.06 5.27
N ALA A 104 0.17 17.52 4.08
CA ALA A 104 0.56 16.13 3.89
C ALA A 104 1.93 15.84 4.50
N GLU A 105 2.92 16.70 4.23
CA GLU A 105 4.24 16.62 4.84
C GLU A 105 4.20 16.79 6.37
N LYS A 106 3.40 17.75 6.85
CA LYS A 106 3.18 17.94 8.28
C LYS A 106 2.59 16.68 8.92
N SER A 107 1.58 16.08 8.28
CA SER A 107 0.95 14.85 8.76
C SER A 107 1.96 13.70 8.84
N LEU A 108 2.87 13.57 7.86
CA LEU A 108 3.93 12.57 7.90
C LEU A 108 4.90 12.80 9.07
N ASN A 109 5.28 14.06 9.33
CA ASN A 109 6.15 14.40 10.45
C ASN A 109 5.50 14.13 11.81
N GLU A 110 4.19 14.34 11.93
CA GLU A 110 3.42 14.10 13.16
C GLU A 110 3.07 12.61 13.37
N ASN A 111 3.11 11.80 12.31
CA ASN A 111 2.77 10.36 12.34
C ASN A 111 3.92 9.49 11.79
N PRO A 112 5.12 9.49 12.44
CA PRO A 112 6.30 8.78 11.94
C PRO A 112 6.12 7.25 11.87
N ASN A 113 5.15 6.70 12.60
CA ASN A 113 4.74 5.30 12.52
C ASN A 113 4.32 4.89 11.10
N ILE A 114 3.78 5.81 10.30
CA ILE A 114 3.41 5.52 8.91
C ILE A 114 4.64 5.37 8.02
N LEU A 115 5.68 6.19 8.22
CA LEU A 115 6.94 6.01 7.52
C LEU A 115 7.66 4.72 7.93
N ILE A 116 7.63 4.38 9.21
CA ILE A 116 8.19 3.12 9.73
C ILE A 116 7.48 1.93 9.08
N ARG A 117 6.13 1.92 9.13
CA ARG A 117 5.32 0.88 8.51
C ARG A 117 5.56 0.78 7.00
N PHE A 118 5.69 1.92 6.31
CA PHE A 118 6.01 1.93 4.89
C PHE A 118 7.34 1.22 4.60
N LYS A 119 8.39 1.51 5.37
CA LYS A 119 9.70 0.87 5.20
C LYS A 119 9.67 -0.64 5.52
N GLU A 120 8.86 -1.05 6.49
CA GLU A 120 8.68 -2.47 6.84
C GLU A 120 7.90 -3.24 5.76
N VAL A 121 6.87 -2.63 5.18
CA VAL A 121 6.02 -3.24 4.15
C VAL A 121 6.71 -3.25 2.78
N PHE A 122 7.49 -2.21 2.48
CA PHE A 122 8.19 -2.05 1.20
C PHE A 122 9.71 -1.97 1.38
N PRO A 123 10.37 -3.02 1.91
CA PRO A 123 11.81 -2.98 2.20
C PRO A 123 12.68 -2.87 0.94
N PHE A 124 12.10 -3.06 -0.24
CA PHE A 124 12.73 -2.94 -1.54
C PHE A 124 12.64 -1.53 -2.16
N ILE A 125 11.86 -0.62 -1.55
CA ILE A 125 11.78 0.77 -1.99
C ILE A 125 12.83 1.59 -1.25
N ASP A 126 13.75 2.19 -2.01
CA ASP A 126 14.72 3.12 -1.46
C ASP A 126 14.10 4.52 -1.29
N LEU A 127 14.19 5.07 -0.08
CA LEU A 127 13.65 6.38 0.26
C LEU A 127 14.81 7.37 0.46
N ASN A 128 14.92 8.32 -0.47
CA ASN A 128 16.02 9.28 -0.54
C ASN A 128 15.68 10.67 0.05
N PHE A 129 14.85 10.73 1.09
CA PHE A 129 14.38 11.98 1.71
C PHE A 129 14.36 11.93 3.25
#